data_AF-A0A554LSU1-F1
#
_entry.id   AF-A0A554LSU1-F1
#
_cell.length_a   1.000
_cell.length_b   1.000
_cell.length_c   1.000
_cell.angle_alpha   90.00
_cell.angle_beta   90.00
_cell.angle_gamma   90.00
#
_symmetry.space_group_name_H-M   'P 1'
#
loop_
_entity.id
_entity.type
_entity.pdbx_description
1 polymer ?
#
loop_
_entity_poly.entity_id
_entity_poly.type
_entity_poly.pdbx_seq_one_letter_code
_entity_poly.pdbx_strand_id
1 'polypeptide(L)'
;MNYASIILIVLAAVILWIVAIYNSLIVTRNRTKEAWSDIDVQLKRRYDLIPNLVETVKGYATHERELFEKVTQARAAAMGAKTIEEKGKAENMLSGTLKTLFAVAENYPELKASENFG
;
A
#
# COMPACT_ATOMS: atom_id res chain seq x y z
N MET A 1 -55.32 10.99 19.67
CA MET A 1 -54.34 10.64 18.62
C MET A 1 -55.04 9.70 17.65
N ASN A 2 -55.24 10.09 16.39
CA ASN A 2 -55.98 9.26 15.44
C ASN A 2 -55.06 8.16 14.91
N TYR A 3 -55.57 6.94 14.71
CA TYR A 3 -54.76 5.80 14.22
C TYR A 3 -54.04 6.12 12.90
N ALA A 4 -54.66 6.91 12.02
CA ALA A 4 -54.03 7.40 10.78
C ALA A 4 -52.75 8.22 11.04
N SER A 5 -52.73 9.05 12.09
CA SER A 5 -51.57 9.85 12.49
C SER A 5 -50.42 8.95 12.97
N ILE A 6 -50.74 7.89 13.72
CA ILE A 6 -49.75 6.93 14.24
C ILE A 6 -49.09 6.18 13.08
N ILE A 7 -49.89 5.70 12.11
CA ILE A 7 -49.38 4.98 10.93
C ILE A 7 -48.44 5.89 10.12
N LEU A 8 -48.79 7.16 9.93
CA LEU A 8 -47.97 8.14 9.21
C LEU A 8 -46.63 8.39 9.90
N ILE A 9 -46.63 8.52 11.23
CA ILE A 9 -45.40 8.70 12.03
C ILE A 9 -44.50 7.46 11.91
N VAL A 10 -45.07 6.27 12.02
CA VAL A 10 -44.31 5.02 11.88
C VAL A 10 -43.71 4.90 10.47
N LEU A 11 -44.50 5.22 9.44
CA LEU A 11 -44.01 5.20 8.05
C LEU A 11 -42.86 6.19 7.85
N ALA A 12 -43.00 7.42 8.36
CA ALA A 12 -41.94 8.43 8.30
C ALA A 12 -40.67 7.98 9.04
N ALA A 13 -40.81 7.37 10.21
CA ALA A 13 -39.69 6.84 10.98
C ALA A 13 -38.95 5.73 10.21
N VAL A 14 -39.68 4.82 9.56
CA VAL A 14 -39.08 3.74 8.74
C VAL A 14 -38.32 4.33 7.55
N ILE A 15 -38.88 5.32 6.86
CA ILE A 15 -38.21 5.98 5.72
C ILE A 15 -36.92 6.66 6.19
N LEU A 16 -36.97 7.43 7.28
CA LEU A 16 -35.78 8.08 7.84
C LEU A 16 -34.71 7.07 8.25
N TRP A 17 -35.11 5.92 8.82
CA TRP A 17 -34.19 4.86 9.20
C TRP A 17 -33.49 4.24 7.99
N ILE A 18 -34.22 3.96 6.90
CA ILE A 18 -33.64 3.43 5.65
C ILE A 18 -32.64 4.44 5.05
N VAL A 19 -32.99 5.72 5.01
CA VAL A 19 -32.11 6.79 4.53
C VAL A 19 -30.84 6.88 5.36
N ALA A 20 -30.95 6.79 6.69
CA ALA A 20 -29.81 6.83 7.60
C ALA A 20 -28.84 5.66 7.35
N ILE A 21 -29.36 4.43 7.17
CA ILE A 21 -28.53 3.25 6.86
C ILE A 21 -27.83 3.42 5.51
N TYR A 22 -28.56 3.84 4.48
CA TYR A 22 -28.01 4.02 3.15
C TYR A 22 -26.86 5.04 3.14
N ASN A 23 -27.05 6.17 3.83
CA ASN A 23 -26.01 7.18 3.97
C ASN A 23 -24.78 6.64 4.73
N SER A 24 -25.00 5.90 5.82
CA SER A 24 -23.91 5.28 6.59
C SER A 24 -23.08 4.30 5.75
N LEU A 25 -23.74 3.49 4.90
CA LEU A 25 -23.07 2.57 3.99
C LEU A 25 -22.25 3.31 2.93
N ILE A 26 -22.77 4.40 2.38
CA ILE A 26 -22.01 5.24 1.41
C ILE A 26 -20.79 5.85 2.08
N VAL A 27 -20.94 6.41 3.28
CA VAL A 27 -19.82 7.00 4.04
C VAL A 27 -18.74 5.95 4.28
N THR A 28 -19.12 4.75 4.74
CA THR A 28 -18.18 3.66 4.97
C THR A 28 -17.48 3.23 3.68
N ARG A 29 -18.22 3.12 2.57
CA ARG A 29 -17.64 2.81 1.25
C ARG A 29 -16.62 3.85 0.80
N ASN A 30 -16.91 5.14 1.00
CA ASN A 30 -16.00 6.22 0.63
C ASN A 30 -14.74 6.21 1.50
N ARG A 31 -14.87 6.02 2.82
CA ARG A 31 -13.73 5.86 3.73
C ARG A 31 -12.80 4.71 3.31
N THR A 32 -13.37 3.57 2.91
CA THR A 32 -12.55 2.45 2.40
C THR A 32 -11.77 2.84 1.15
N LYS A 33 -12.37 3.60 0.22
CA LYS A 33 -11.67 4.09 -0.99
C LYS A 33 -10.57 5.09 -0.67
N GLU A 34 -10.84 6.02 0.25
CA GLU A 34 -9.85 6.99 0.73
C GLU A 34 -8.65 6.27 1.36
N ALA A 35 -8.90 5.31 2.26
CA ALA A 35 -7.84 4.50 2.86
C ALA A 35 -7.01 3.74 1.82
N TRP A 36 -7.63 3.18 0.78
CA TRP A 36 -6.90 2.55 -0.33
C TRP A 36 -6.06 3.55 -1.13
N SER A 37 -6.58 4.76 -1.37
CA SER A 37 -5.82 5.82 -2.03
C SER A 37 -4.59 6.21 -1.22
N ASP A 38 -4.72 6.32 0.09
CA ASP A 38 -3.60 6.64 0.98
C ASP A 38 -2.53 5.54 0.95
N ILE A 39 -2.95 4.26 1.01
CA ILE A 39 -2.05 3.11 0.88
C ILE A 39 -1.30 3.17 -0.46
N ASP A 40 -2.00 3.46 -1.56
CA ASP A 40 -1.39 3.53 -2.89
C ASP A 40 -0.34 4.63 -2.99
N VAL A 41 -0.56 5.78 -2.36
CA VAL A 41 0.45 6.85 -2.28
C VAL A 41 1.68 6.39 -1.49
N GLN A 42 1.49 5.69 -0.37
CA GLN A 42 2.61 5.18 0.43
C GLN A 42 3.41 4.10 -0.32
N LEU A 43 2.73 3.18 -1.00
CA LEU A 43 3.37 2.17 -1.83
C LEU A 43 4.15 2.81 -2.98
N LYS A 44 3.57 3.80 -3.66
CA LYS A 44 4.27 4.53 -4.71
C LYS A 44 5.52 5.23 -4.19
N ARG A 45 5.44 5.93 -3.05
CA ARG A 45 6.59 6.56 -2.40
C ARG A 45 7.68 5.54 -2.08
N ARG A 46 7.31 4.36 -1.56
CA ARG A 46 8.26 3.25 -1.34
C ARG A 46 8.95 2.85 -2.63
N TYR A 47 8.21 2.69 -3.73
CA TYR A 47 8.78 2.33 -5.03
C TYR A 47 9.70 3.40 -5.59
N ASP A 48 9.38 4.67 -5.39
CA ASP A 48 10.17 5.79 -5.89
C ASP A 48 11.54 5.89 -5.18
N LEU A 49 11.65 5.39 -3.94
CA LEU A 49 12.91 5.37 -3.18
C LEU A 49 13.83 4.19 -3.53
N ILE A 50 13.30 3.10 -4.08
CA ILE A 50 14.08 1.87 -4.36
C ILE A 50 15.23 2.10 -5.34
N PRO A 51 15.07 2.84 -6.46
CA PRO A 51 16.19 3.10 -7.37
C PRO A 51 17.37 3.75 -6.68
N ASN A 52 17.14 4.75 -5.82
CA ASN A 52 18.18 5.43 -5.05
C ASN A 52 18.87 4.47 -4.06
N LEU A 53 18.08 3.65 -3.34
CA LEU A 53 18.63 2.62 -2.46
C LEU A 53 19.52 1.63 -3.25
N VAL A 54 19.05 1.18 -4.40
CA VAL A 54 19.80 0.25 -5.27
C VAL A 54 21.08 0.90 -5.80
N GLU A 55 21.05 2.17 -6.20
CA GLU A 55 22.24 2.92 -6.64
C GLU A 55 23.27 3.06 -5.53
N THR A 56 22.81 3.36 -4.31
CA THR A 56 23.67 3.46 -3.12
C THR A 56 24.36 2.12 -2.84
N VAL A 57 23.62 1.01 -2.81
CA VAL A 57 24.19 -0.33 -2.59
C VAL A 57 25.10 -0.75 -3.75
N LYS A 58 24.72 -0.46 -5.00
CA LYS A 58 25.53 -0.73 -6.21
C LYS A 58 26.90 -0.08 -6.18
N GLY A 59 27.02 1.11 -5.58
CA GLY A 59 28.29 1.82 -5.45
C GLY A 59 29.37 1.04 -4.70
N TYR A 60 28.95 0.14 -3.78
CA TYR A 60 29.84 -0.64 -2.93
C TYR A 60 29.82 -2.14 -3.29
N ALA A 61 28.65 -2.70 -3.59
CA ALA A 61 28.47 -4.13 -3.89
C ALA A 61 28.38 -4.39 -5.41
N THR A 62 29.46 -4.12 -6.16
CA THR A 62 29.46 -4.16 -7.63
C THR A 62 29.27 -5.57 -8.25
N HIS A 63 29.55 -6.62 -7.49
CA HIS A 63 29.44 -8.01 -7.93
C HIS A 63 28.02 -8.60 -7.82
N GLU A 64 27.09 -7.88 -7.19
CA GLU A 64 25.73 -8.36 -6.86
C GLU A 64 24.68 -8.06 -7.97
N ARG A 65 25.08 -8.23 -9.24
CA ARG A 65 24.24 -7.85 -10.40
C ARG A 65 22.89 -8.57 -10.43
N GLU A 66 22.89 -9.87 -10.15
CA GLU A 66 21.66 -10.69 -10.14
C GLU A 66 20.66 -10.19 -9.08
N LEU A 67 21.15 -9.79 -7.91
CA LEU A 67 20.33 -9.24 -6.83
C LEU A 67 19.66 -7.93 -7.26
N PHE A 68 20.43 -7.01 -7.83
CA PHE A 68 19.88 -5.74 -8.29
C PHE A 68 18.86 -5.89 -9.40
N GLU A 69 19.06 -6.86 -10.29
CA GLU A 69 18.09 -7.21 -11.33
C GLU A 69 16.79 -7.73 -10.70
N LYS A 70 16.89 -8.68 -9.75
CA LYS A 70 15.71 -9.21 -9.01
C LYS A 70 14.94 -8.11 -8.28
N VAL A 71 15.63 -7.17 -7.62
CA VAL A 71 14.99 -6.02 -6.95
C VAL A 71 14.29 -5.13 -7.97
N THR A 72 14.93 -4.86 -9.11
CA THR A 72 14.35 -4.02 -10.18
C THR A 72 13.11 -4.66 -10.79
N GLN A 73 13.16 -5.97 -11.08
CA GLN A 73 12.02 -6.73 -11.59
C GLN A 73 10.87 -6.78 -10.57
N ALA A 74 11.18 -7.02 -9.29
CA ALA A 74 10.17 -7.05 -8.23
C ALA A 74 9.50 -5.68 -8.05
N ARG A 75 10.26 -4.59 -8.13
CA ARG A 75 9.73 -3.22 -8.12
C ARG A 75 8.79 -2.98 -9.30
N ALA A 76 9.18 -3.39 -10.51
CA ALA A 76 8.35 -3.23 -11.70
C ALA A 76 7.03 -4.01 -11.59
N ALA A 77 7.09 -5.24 -11.07
CA ALA A 77 5.90 -6.05 -10.80
C ALA A 77 4.98 -5.39 -9.76
N ALA A 78 5.53 -4.82 -8.68
CA ALA A 78 4.77 -4.13 -7.65
C ALA A 78 4.08 -2.86 -8.17
N MET A 79 4.77 -2.06 -9.00
CA MET A 79 4.16 -0.90 -9.67
C MET A 79 3.08 -1.28 -10.69
N GLY A 80 3.22 -2.43 -11.34
CA GLY A 80 2.28 -2.91 -12.37
C GLY A 80 1.02 -3.58 -11.83
N ALA A 81 0.97 -3.91 -10.53
CA ALA A 81 -0.15 -4.61 -9.91
C ALA A 81 -1.42 -3.71 -9.83
N LYS A 82 -2.56 -4.23 -10.29
CA LYS A 82 -3.80 -3.45 -10.42
C LYS A 82 -4.82 -3.80 -9.35
N THR A 83 -4.91 -5.06 -8.97
CA THR A 83 -5.84 -5.53 -7.93
C THR A 83 -5.16 -5.56 -6.56
N ILE A 84 -5.96 -5.49 -5.50
CA ILE A 84 -5.47 -5.57 -4.11
C ILE A 84 -4.71 -6.88 -3.87
N GLU A 85 -5.20 -7.99 -4.43
CA GLU A 85 -4.56 -9.29 -4.31
C GLU A 85 -3.21 -9.35 -5.02
N GLU A 86 -3.13 -8.85 -6.25
CA GLU A 86 -1.87 -8.75 -6.99
C GLU A 86 -0.87 -7.84 -6.27
N LYS A 87 -1.33 -6.70 -5.74
CA LYS A 87 -0.50 -5.79 -4.95
C LYS A 87 0.09 -6.51 -3.74
N GLY A 88 -0.72 -7.26 -3.00
CA GLY A 88 -0.25 -8.06 -1.86
C GLY A 88 0.83 -9.08 -2.25
N LYS A 89 0.63 -9.82 -3.34
CA LYS A 89 1.62 -10.81 -3.82
C LYS A 89 2.92 -10.13 -4.27
N ALA A 90 2.82 -9.05 -5.04
CA ALA A 90 3.98 -8.32 -5.54
C ALA A 90 4.74 -7.63 -4.41
N GLU A 91 4.04 -7.07 -3.41
CA GLU A 91 4.64 -6.48 -2.21
C GLU A 91 5.39 -7.51 -1.37
N ASN A 92 4.87 -8.72 -1.24
CA ASN A 92 5.55 -9.80 -0.53
C ASN A 92 6.86 -10.19 -1.24
N MET A 93 6.82 -10.30 -2.57
CA MET A 93 8.01 -10.57 -3.37
C MET A 93 9.05 -9.46 -3.26
N LEU A 94 8.62 -8.20 -3.39
CA LEU A 94 9.49 -7.03 -3.25
C LEU A 94 10.10 -6.92 -1.84
N SER A 95 9.30 -7.19 -0.81
CA SER A 95 9.80 -7.19 0.56
C SER A 95 10.82 -8.31 0.79
N GLY A 96 10.64 -9.47 0.14
CA GLY A 96 11.63 -10.55 0.14
C GLY A 96 12.95 -10.14 -0.49
N THR A 97 12.92 -9.54 -1.69
CA THR A 97 14.15 -9.10 -2.38
C THR A 97 14.87 -7.98 -1.64
N LEU A 98 14.13 -7.05 -1.02
CA LEU A 98 14.71 -6.00 -0.18
C LEU A 98 15.36 -6.56 1.08
N LYS A 99 14.79 -7.59 1.72
CA LYS A 99 15.45 -8.29 2.85
C LYS A 99 16.80 -8.87 2.43
N THR A 100 16.86 -9.52 1.27
CA THR A 100 18.13 -10.02 0.72
C THR A 100 19.10 -8.88 0.40
N LEU A 101 18.62 -7.77 -0.15
CA LEU A 101 19.43 -6.57 -0.39
C LEU A 101 20.05 -6.03 0.89
N PHE A 102 19.28 -5.92 1.97
CA PHE A 102 19.79 -5.49 3.27
C PHE A 102 20.77 -6.48 3.87
N ALA A 103 20.50 -7.79 3.78
CA ALA A 103 21.43 -8.81 4.26
C ALA A 103 22.77 -8.78 3.50
N VAL A 104 22.74 -8.50 2.20
CA VAL A 104 23.97 -8.31 1.40
C VAL A 104 24.68 -7.04 1.81
N ALA A 105 23.96 -5.92 1.92
CA ALA A 105 24.50 -4.66 2.41
C ALA A 105 25.15 -4.81 3.80
N GLU A 106 24.67 -5.74 4.62
CA GLU A 106 25.26 -6.00 5.92
C GLU A 106 26.70 -6.54 5.87
N ASN A 107 27.06 -7.21 4.77
CA ASN A 107 28.39 -7.78 4.54
C ASN A 107 29.39 -6.76 3.96
N TYR A 108 28.97 -5.51 3.71
CA TYR A 108 29.82 -4.42 3.21
C TYR A 108 29.94 -3.34 4.30
N PRO A 109 30.96 -3.40 5.18
CA PRO A 109 31.14 -2.44 6.28
C PRO A 109 31.25 -0.99 5.81
N GLU A 110 31.91 -0.76 4.67
CA GLU A 110 32.02 0.56 4.04
C GLU A 110 30.68 1.18 3.63
N LEU A 111 29.69 0.35 3.25
CA LEU A 111 28.34 0.81 2.94
C LEU A 111 27.57 1.19 4.22
N LYS A 112 27.69 0.39 5.30
CA LYS A 112 27.08 0.70 6.60
C LYS A 112 27.58 2.00 7.21
N ALA A 113 28.83 2.35 6.94
CA ALA A 113 29.45 3.58 7.41
C ALA A 113 29.06 4.81 6.57
N SER A 114 28.36 4.63 5.45
CA SER A 114 27.96 5.74 4.58
C SER A 114 26.74 6.48 5.12
N GLU A 115 26.79 7.81 5.13
CA GLU A 115 25.70 8.69 5.58
C GLU A 115 24.43 8.57 4.73
N ASN A 116 24.51 7.99 3.53
CA ASN A 116 23.39 7.86 2.60
C ASN A 116 22.56 6.57 2.81
N PHE A 117 23.08 5.60 3.57
CA PHE A 117 22.42 4.31 3.80
C PHE A 117 21.81 4.19 5.22
N GLY A 118 22.37 4.91 6.21
CA GLY A 118 21.96 4.90 7.61
C GLY A 118 20.90 5.94 7.97
#